data_AF-A0A833ANL1-F1
#
_entry.id   AF-A0A833ANL1-F1
#
_cell.length_a   1.000
_cell.length_b   1.000
_cell.length_c   1.000
_cell.angle_alpha   90.00
_cell.angle_beta   90.00
_cell.angle_gamma   90.00
#
_symmetry.space_group_name_H-M   'P 1'
#
loop_
_entity.id
_entity.type
_entity.pdbx_description
1 polymer ?
#
loop_
_entity_poly.entity_id
_entity_poly.type
_entity_poly.pdbx_seq_one_letter_code
_entity_poly.pdbx_strand_id
1 'polypeptide(L)' 'MDLSIIIPVFNESTKICADIQSASSFLHEHQLHGEIIIADDGSTDGTCELAKDTPVDKQVKLHVLETAIHKGKGFALR' A
#
# COMPACT_ATOMS: atom_id res chain seq x y z
N MET A 1 -13.78 1.12 14.02
CA MET A 1 -12.69 0.71 13.11
C MET A 1 -12.85 -0.77 13.00
N ASP A 2 -13.26 -1.19 11.81
CA ASP A 2 -14.04 -2.42 11.63
C ASP A 2 -13.26 -3.44 10.80
N LEU A 3 -12.39 -2.97 9.90
CA LEU A 3 -11.55 -3.80 9.05
C LEU A 3 -10.24 -3.10 8.68
N SER A 4 -9.15 -3.85 8.67
CA SER A 4 -7.87 -3.44 8.08
C SER A 4 -7.54 -4.37 6.92
N ILE A 5 -7.29 -3.80 5.74
CA ILE A 5 -6.90 -4.53 4.53
C ILE A 5 -5.40 -4.31 4.31
N ILE A 6 -4.61 -5.38 4.34
CA ILE A 6 -3.16 -5.31 4.11
C ILE A 6 -2.88 -5.85 2.71
N ILE A 7 -2.20 -5.06 1.88
CA ILE A 7 -1.83 -5.40 0.50
C ILE A 7 -0.29 -5.43 0.42
N PRO A 8 0.33 -6.62 0.45
CA PRO A 8 1.77 -6.74 0.21
C PRO A 8 2.07 -6.49 -1.27
N VAL A 9 3.14 -5.75 -1.56
CA VAL A 9 3.51 -5.37 -2.93
C VAL A 9 5.01 -5.45 -3.16
N PHE A 10 5.38 -5.81 -4.39
CA PHE A 10 6.75 -5.73 -4.90
C PHE A 10 6.72 -5.60 -6.43
N ASN A 11 7.11 -4.44 -6.96
CA ASN A 11 7.08 -4.07 -8.37
C ASN A 11 5.71 -4.33 -9.05
N GLU A 12 4.65 -3.76 -8.47
CA GLU A 12 3.26 -3.91 -8.91
C GLU A 12 2.66 -2.59 -9.44
N SER A 13 3.49 -1.70 -9.97
CA SER A 13 3.10 -0.36 -10.45
C SER A 13 1.92 -0.38 -11.42
N THR A 14 1.78 -1.43 -12.22
CA THR A 14 0.70 -1.54 -13.21
C THR A 14 -0.69 -1.81 -12.62
N LYS A 15 -0.78 -2.34 -11.39
CA LYS A 15 -2.07 -2.74 -10.79
C LYS A 15 -2.36 -2.13 -9.42
N ILE A 16 -1.35 -1.59 -8.73
CA ILE A 16 -1.50 -1.13 -7.34
C ILE A 16 -2.64 -0.11 -7.16
N CYS A 17 -2.82 0.82 -8.10
CA CYS A 17 -3.92 1.79 -8.02
C CYS A 17 -5.29 1.11 -8.07
N ALA A 18 -5.46 0.10 -8.94
CA ALA A 18 -6.72 -0.63 -9.08
C ALA A 18 -7.01 -1.48 -7.84
N ASP A 19 -5.98 -2.10 -7.25
CA ASP A 19 -6.10 -2.89 -6.02
C ASP A 19 -6.56 -2.01 -4.85
N ILE A 20 -5.94 -0.83 -4.68
CA ILE A 20 -6.32 0.16 -3.64
C ILE A 20 -7.74 0.67 -3.86
N GLN A 21 -8.09 1.02 -5.10
CA GLN A 21 -9.43 1.52 -5.43
C GLN A 21 -10.50 0.45 -5.14
N SER A 22 -10.25 -0.80 -5.53
CA SER A 22 -11.18 -1.90 -5.26
C SER A 22 -11.38 -2.12 -3.75
N ALA A 23 -10.30 -2.09 -2.97
CA ALA A 23 -10.38 -2.19 -1.52
C ALA A 23 -11.13 -1.01 -0.89
N SER A 24 -10.91 0.22 -1.39
CA SER A 24 -11.66 1.41 -0.93
C SER A 24 -13.14 1.28 -1.23
N SER A 25 -13.49 0.90 -2.46
CA SER A 25 -14.89 0.70 -2.87
C SER A 25 -15.58 -0.37 -2.03
N PHE A 26 -14.91 -1.49 -1.74
CA PHE A 26 -15.44 -2.52 -0.84
C PHE A 26 -15.76 -1.96 0.55
N LEU A 27 -14.83 -1.21 1.16
CA LEU A 27 -15.07 -0.57 2.47
C LEU A 27 -16.22 0.44 2.40
N HIS A 28 -16.34 1.18 1.31
CA HIS A 28 -17.41 2.15 1.10
C HIS A 28 -18.79 1.47 0.95
N GLU A 29 -18.91 0.50 0.06
CA GLU A 29 -20.16 -0.22 -0.23
C GLU A 29 -20.74 -0.90 1.03
N HIS A 30 -19.86 -1.43 1.88
CA HIS A 30 -20.24 -2.07 3.13
C HIS A 30 -20.35 -1.10 4.33
N GLN A 31 -20.19 0.20 4.12
CA GLN A 31 -20.21 1.24 5.17
C GLN A 31 -19.26 0.95 6.34
N LEU A 32 -18.09 0.37 6.05
CA LEU A 32 -17.08 0.02 7.04
C LEU A 32 -16.10 1.18 7.24
N HIS A 33 -15.79 1.46 8.50
CA HIS A 33 -14.68 2.34 8.85
C HIS A 33 -13.38 1.52 8.86
N GLY A 34 -12.61 1.59 7.77
CA GLY A 34 -11.42 0.78 7.59
C GLY A 34 -10.17 1.52 7.18
N GLU A 35 -9.08 0.77 7.12
CA GLU A 35 -7.80 1.22 6.60
C GLU A 35 -7.27 0.25 5.54
N ILE A 36 -6.48 0.80 4.62
CA ILE A 36 -5.71 0.05 3.64
C ILE A 36 -4.24 0.30 3.97
N ILE A 37 -3.49 -0.77 4.20
CA ILE A 37 -2.06 -0.73 4.48
C ILE A 37 -1.33 -1.41 3.33
N ILE A 38 -0.56 -0.63 2.58
CA ILE A 38 0.36 -1.14 1.57
C ILE A 38 1.67 -1.48 2.26
N ALA A 39 2.09 -2.73 2.18
CA ALA A 39 3.35 -3.21 2.73
C ALA A 39 4.31 -3.49 1.57
N ASP A 40 5.19 -2.53 1.29
CA ASP A 40 6.14 -2.61 0.19
C ASP A 40 7.47 -3.24 0.62
N ASP A 41 7.92 -4.25 -0.14
CA ASP A 41 9.18 -4.98 0.06
C ASP A 41 10.31 -4.45 -0.84
N GLY A 42 10.40 -3.13 -0.99
CA GLY A 42 11.49 -2.47 -1.72
C GLY A 42 11.26 -2.41 -3.23
N SER A 43 10.07 -2.02 -3.67
CA SER A 43 9.79 -1.77 -5.09
C SER A 43 10.70 -0.69 -5.67
N THR A 44 11.03 -0.85 -6.96
CA THR A 44 11.91 0.06 -7.70
C THR A 44 11.26 0.62 -8.96
N ASP A 45 10.00 0.26 -9.22
CA ASP A 45 9.25 0.56 -10.44
C ASP A 45 8.23 1.70 -10.28
N GLY A 46 8.24 2.41 -9.15
CA GLY A 46 7.28 3.47 -8.85
C GLY A 46 6.01 3.01 -8.13
N THR A 47 5.94 1.75 -7.69
CA THR A 47 4.77 1.20 -6.98
C THR A 47 4.36 2.05 -5.77
N CYS A 48 5.32 2.51 -4.97
CA CYS A 48 5.05 3.24 -3.72
C CYS A 48 4.50 4.65 -3.98
N GLU A 49 5.04 5.34 -4.97
CA GLU A 49 4.58 6.65 -5.42
C GLU A 49 3.14 6.56 -5.92
N LEU A 50 2.86 5.59 -6.78
CA LEU A 50 1.52 5.33 -7.30
C LEU A 50 0.54 4.97 -6.17
N ALA A 51 0.96 4.15 -5.21
CA ALA A 51 0.15 3.82 -4.04
C ALA A 51 -0.21 5.07 -3.23
N LYS A 52 0.75 5.95 -2.92
CA LYS A 52 0.52 7.18 -2.14
C LYS A 52 -0.41 8.16 -2.85
N ASP A 53 -0.31 8.25 -4.17
CA ASP A 53 -1.10 9.17 -4.98
C ASP A 53 -2.49 8.61 -5.33
N THR A 54 -2.78 7.36 -4.98
CA THR A 54 -4.07 6.75 -5.28
C THR A 54 -5.18 7.33 -4.40
N PRO A 55 -6.26 7.87 -4.97
CA PRO A 55 -7.37 8.39 -4.20
C PRO A 55 -8.16 7.26 -3.52
N VAL A 56 -8.53 7.49 -2.26
CA VAL A 56 -9.42 6.62 -1.48
C VAL A 56 -10.61 7.42 -0.93
N ASP A 57 -11.67 6.72 -0.56
CA ASP A 57 -12.84 7.33 0.05
C ASP A 57 -12.51 8.02 1.38
N LYS A 58 -13.23 9.11 1.70
CA LYS A 58 -12.95 9.95 2.88
C LYS A 58 -12.98 9.20 4.22
N GLN A 59 -13.71 8.08 4.27
CA GLN A 59 -13.84 7.26 5.48
C GLN A 59 -12.73 6.19 5.60
N VAL A 60 -11.93 6.01 4.55
CA VAL A 60 -10.85 5.04 4.46
C VAL A 60 -9.52 5.74 4.70
N LYS A 61 -8.68 5.16 5.57
CA LYS A 61 -7.30 5.61 5.74
C LYS A 61 -6.38 4.79 4.85
N LEU A 62 -5.47 5.46 4.13
CA LEU A 62 -4.43 4.79 3.35
C LEU A 62 -3.07 4.99 4.03
N HIS A 63 -2.37 3.89 4.25
CA HIS A 63 -1.02 3.85 4.80
C HIS A 63 -0.12 3.12 3.81
N VAL A 64 1.05 3.69 3.53
CA VAL A 64 2.08 3.04 2.71
C VAL A 64 3.31 2.86 3.58
N LEU A 65 3.65 1.61 3.85
CA LEU A 65 4.78 1.18 4.67
C LEU A 65 5.84 0.64 3.73
N GLU A 66 6.88 1.43 3.52
CA GLU A 66 8.06 1.03 2.75
C GLU A 66 9.10 0.43 3.69
N THR A 67 9.49 -0.80 3.41
CA THR A 67 10.69 -1.34 4.03
C THR A 67 11.92 -0.78 3.30
N ALA A 68 12.95 -0.41 4.06
CA ALA A 68 14.22 -0.04 3.45
C ALA A 68 14.72 -1.26 2.66
N ILE A 69 14.99 -1.07 1.35
CA ILE A 69 15.62 -2.09 0.51
C ILE A 69 16.72 -2.75 1.34
N HIS A 70 16.59 -4.05 1.60
CA HIS A 70 17.60 -4.80 2.33
C HIS A 70 18.92 -4.69 1.56
N LYS A 71 19.78 -3.73 1.90
CA LYS A 71 21.07 -3.49 1.22
C LYS A 71 22.10 -4.60 1.47
N GLY A 72 21.63 -5.81 1.83
CA GLY A 72 22.44 -6.92 2.26
C GLY A 72 23.24 -6.60 3.52
N LYS A 73 23.77 -7.64 4.15
CA LYS A 73 24.62 -7.49 5.34
C LYS A 73 25.90 -6.67 5.03
N GLY A 74 26.32 -6.62 3.76
CA GLY A 74 27.49 -5.87 3.29
C GLY A 74 27.38 -4.35 3.41
N PHE A 75 26.18 -3.78 3.49
CA PHE A 75 26.01 -2.33 3.68
C PHE A 75 26.17 -1.89 5.15
N ALA A 76 26.13 -2.83 6.08
CA ALA A 76 26.37 -2.59 7.51
C ALA A 76 27.87 -2.57 7.87
N LEU A 77 28.76 -2.85 6.91
CA LEU A 77 30.21 -2.82 7.09
C LEU A 77 30.79 -1.59 6.36
N ARG A 78 30.98 -0.48 7.07
CA ARG A 78 31.91 0.58 6.67
C ARG A 78 32.56 1.21 7.89
#